data_AF-A0A851TP83-F1
#
_entry.id   AF-A0A851TP83-F1
#
_cell.length_a   1.000
_cell.length_b   1.000
_cell.length_c   1.000
_cell.angle_alpha   90.00
_cell.angle_beta   90.00
_cell.angle_gamma   90.00
#
_symmetry.space_group_name_H-M   'P 1'
#
loop_
_entity.id
_entity.type
_entity.pdbx_description
1 polymer ?
#
loop_
_entity_poly.entity_id
_entity_poly.type
_entity_poly.pdbx_seq_one_letter_code
_entity_poly.pdbx_strand_id
1 'polypeptide(L)'
;RNRVRQPLETRDVIGRCYVLSQDLHVRDELDGGEWKFCEGRPQGHDRFGFCQQGLAAGFTADSHYILFGAPGTYNWKGNVRVEMFNHSSLDLVHYDDGPYEAGGEKDQDPSLIPVPANSYLGTGGRPGPAPGAPFVAGAPRANHTGAVVILRRDSAHRLVPEAVLPGEQLTSAFGYALAVLDLNGDGWMDLAVGAPHFFKRHEEIGGATYIYINPGGRWETATPLRLNGTYGSMFGIALSAAGDLDQDGFSDLAVGAPFDGAGKVYIYHGSKLGIVAKPTQVTV
;
A
#
# COMPACT_ATOMS: atom_id res chain seq x y z
N ARG A 1 19.31 -19.18 -3.87
CA ARG A 1 20.23 -19.28 -5.03
C ARG A 1 20.18 -20.72 -5.52
N ASN A 2 19.78 -20.96 -6.76
CA ASN A 2 19.80 -22.30 -7.36
C ASN A 2 20.83 -22.32 -8.48
N ARG A 3 21.59 -23.43 -8.60
CA ARG A 3 22.49 -23.69 -9.75
C ARG A 3 23.61 -22.64 -9.96
N VAL A 4 24.23 -22.18 -8.87
CA VAL A 4 25.35 -21.22 -8.90
C VAL A 4 26.49 -21.75 -9.77
N ARG A 5 27.01 -20.92 -10.71
CA ARG A 5 28.09 -21.25 -11.66
C ARG A 5 27.74 -22.35 -12.69
N GLN A 6 26.47 -22.52 -13.00
CA GLN A 6 26.01 -23.37 -14.11
C GLN A 6 25.45 -22.51 -15.26
N PRO A 7 25.42 -23.00 -16.51
CA PRO A 7 24.83 -22.29 -17.65
C PRO A 7 23.34 -21.92 -17.46
N LEU A 8 22.66 -22.56 -16.52
CA LEU A 8 21.26 -22.35 -16.13
C LEU A 8 21.12 -21.62 -14.78
N GLU A 9 22.13 -20.82 -14.38
CA GLU A 9 22.04 -19.99 -13.18
C GLU A 9 20.91 -18.96 -13.34
N THR A 10 19.84 -19.10 -12.56
CA THR A 10 18.79 -18.09 -12.46
C THR A 10 19.08 -17.16 -11.28
N ARG A 11 18.94 -15.86 -11.52
CA ARG A 11 19.07 -14.81 -10.50
C ARG A 11 17.71 -14.20 -10.25
N ASP A 12 16.92 -14.90 -9.45
CA ASP A 12 15.58 -14.49 -9.08
C ASP A 12 15.65 -13.37 -8.02
N VAL A 13 14.86 -12.31 -8.23
CA VAL A 13 14.78 -11.12 -7.36
C VAL A 13 13.49 -11.20 -6.53
N ILE A 14 13.43 -12.21 -5.66
CA ILE A 14 12.20 -12.56 -4.94
C ILE A 14 11.85 -11.59 -3.81
N GLY A 15 12.84 -10.93 -3.18
CA GLY A 15 12.65 -10.10 -1.99
C GLY A 15 12.65 -10.91 -0.70
N ARG A 16 12.87 -10.25 0.44
CA ARG A 16 12.90 -10.86 1.78
C ARG A 16 12.73 -9.77 2.84
N CYS A 17 11.95 -10.06 3.89
CA CYS A 17 11.77 -9.15 5.03
C CYS A 17 12.30 -9.80 6.29
N TYR A 18 12.78 -8.98 7.24
CA TYR A 18 13.10 -9.44 8.59
C TYR A 18 12.28 -8.65 9.60
N VAL A 19 11.74 -9.33 10.60
CA VAL A 19 11.02 -8.70 11.71
C VAL A 19 11.83 -8.92 12.98
N LEU A 20 12.10 -7.83 13.69
CA LEU A 20 12.87 -7.83 14.92
C LEU A 20 11.92 -7.80 16.12
N SER A 21 12.26 -8.57 17.16
CA SER A 21 11.59 -8.48 18.46
C SER A 21 11.91 -7.16 19.17
N GLN A 22 11.28 -6.93 20.32
CA GLN A 22 11.47 -5.72 21.12
C GLN A 22 12.93 -5.52 21.59
N ASP A 23 13.69 -6.59 21.74
CA ASP A 23 15.13 -6.59 22.04
C ASP A 23 16.01 -6.56 20.78
N LEU A 24 15.45 -6.23 19.62
CA LEU A 24 16.14 -6.07 18.34
C LEU A 24 16.80 -7.34 17.79
N HIS A 25 16.34 -8.51 18.23
CA HIS A 25 16.82 -9.79 17.75
C HIS A 25 15.81 -10.44 16.78
N VAL A 26 16.33 -11.26 15.87
CA VAL A 26 15.50 -12.16 15.06
C VAL A 26 15.26 -13.41 15.89
N ARG A 27 14.01 -13.77 16.13
CA ARG A 27 13.64 -14.98 16.89
C ARG A 27 12.85 -15.92 15.99
N ASP A 28 13.21 -17.20 16.01
CA ASP A 28 12.64 -18.19 15.10
C ASP A 28 11.27 -18.76 15.55
N GLU A 29 10.85 -18.47 16.77
CA GLU A 29 9.81 -19.23 17.48
C GLU A 29 8.37 -19.02 16.97
N LEU A 30 8.12 -18.06 16.07
CA LEU A 30 6.80 -17.75 15.48
C LEU A 30 6.96 -17.32 14.00
N ASP A 31 7.41 -18.23 13.14
CA ASP A 31 7.79 -18.00 11.74
C ASP A 31 9.08 -17.18 11.51
N GLY A 32 10.13 -17.49 12.28
CA GLY A 32 11.51 -17.36 11.77
C GLY A 32 12.14 -15.95 11.79
N GLY A 33 11.36 -14.90 12.06
CA GLY A 33 11.79 -13.51 11.85
C GLY A 33 12.36 -13.20 10.45
N GLU A 34 12.27 -14.14 9.51
CA GLU A 34 12.68 -14.11 8.10
C GLU A 34 11.45 -14.46 7.25
N TRP A 35 10.81 -13.43 6.69
CA TRP A 35 9.61 -13.57 5.89
C TRP A 35 9.99 -13.61 4.41
N LYS A 36 9.58 -14.68 3.73
CA LYS A 36 10.02 -15.01 2.37
C LYS A 36 9.01 -15.84 1.57
N PHE A 37 7.73 -15.44 1.59
CA PHE A 37 6.64 -16.19 0.94
C PHE A 37 6.84 -16.49 -0.56
N CYS A 38 7.68 -15.71 -1.25
CA CYS A 38 8.01 -15.95 -2.66
C CYS A 38 9.08 -17.04 -2.88
N GLU A 39 9.82 -17.43 -1.83
CA GLU A 39 10.77 -18.54 -1.86
C GLU A 39 10.02 -19.88 -2.00
N GLY A 40 10.57 -20.81 -2.79
CA GLY A 40 9.98 -22.14 -2.98
C GLY A 40 8.78 -22.20 -3.94
N ARG A 41 8.28 -21.07 -4.44
CA ARG A 41 7.20 -21.00 -5.43
C ARG A 41 7.70 -21.14 -6.88
N PRO A 42 6.82 -21.36 -7.88
CA PRO A 42 7.21 -21.36 -9.29
C PRO A 42 7.96 -20.07 -9.68
N GLN A 43 9.16 -20.25 -10.22
CA GLN A 43 10.05 -19.16 -10.61
C GLN A 43 9.79 -18.73 -12.06
N GLY A 44 10.34 -17.58 -12.47
CA GLY A 44 10.08 -16.94 -13.76
C GLY A 44 9.40 -15.58 -13.62
N HIS A 45 9.51 -14.75 -14.66
CA HIS A 45 8.90 -13.42 -14.68
C HIS A 45 7.38 -13.45 -14.76
N ASP A 46 6.82 -14.54 -15.27
CA ASP A 46 5.38 -14.84 -15.34
C ASP A 46 4.82 -15.39 -14.02
N ARG A 47 5.69 -15.68 -13.04
CA ARG A 47 5.34 -16.22 -11.71
C ARG A 47 6.03 -15.41 -10.61
N PHE A 48 6.78 -16.04 -9.70
CA PHE A 48 7.33 -15.40 -8.50
C PHE A 48 8.81 -15.03 -8.61
N GLY A 49 9.50 -15.29 -9.73
CA GLY A 49 10.95 -15.07 -9.87
C GLY A 49 11.39 -13.62 -9.75
N PHE A 50 10.47 -12.67 -9.96
CA PHE A 50 10.70 -11.24 -9.76
C PHE A 50 9.77 -10.66 -8.70
N CYS A 51 9.29 -11.48 -7.77
CA CYS A 51 8.27 -11.11 -6.80
C CYS A 51 8.53 -9.77 -6.09
N GLN A 52 9.79 -9.51 -5.68
CA GLN A 52 10.19 -8.31 -4.95
C GLN A 52 9.30 -8.07 -3.71
N GLN A 53 9.02 -9.11 -2.94
CA GLN A 53 8.24 -8.98 -1.71
C GLN A 53 8.88 -7.98 -0.76
N GLY A 54 8.03 -7.27 -0.03
CA GLY A 54 8.46 -6.26 0.94
C GLY A 54 8.74 -4.89 0.34
N LEU A 55 8.45 -4.67 -0.96
CA LEU A 55 8.51 -3.32 -1.52
C LEU A 55 7.54 -2.39 -0.78
N ALA A 56 6.39 -2.91 -0.38
CA ALA A 56 5.54 -2.35 0.66
C ALA A 56 5.40 -3.37 1.79
N ALA A 57 5.39 -2.88 3.03
CA ALA A 57 5.02 -3.66 4.20
C ALA A 57 4.34 -2.78 5.25
N GLY A 58 3.49 -3.37 6.08
CA GLY A 58 2.84 -2.66 7.17
C GLY A 58 2.12 -3.58 8.15
N PHE A 59 2.11 -3.20 9.42
CA PHE A 59 1.37 -3.88 10.47
C PHE A 59 -0.02 -3.28 10.64
N THR A 60 -1.01 -4.12 10.92
CA THR A 60 -2.30 -3.64 11.43
C THR A 60 -2.10 -2.97 12.79
N ALA A 61 -3.02 -2.08 13.18
CA ALA A 61 -2.88 -1.31 14.41
C ALA A 61 -2.82 -2.19 15.68
N ASP A 62 -3.51 -3.32 15.66
CA ASP A 62 -3.48 -4.35 16.72
C ASP A 62 -2.25 -5.27 16.65
N SER A 63 -1.38 -5.09 15.65
CA SER A 63 -0.25 -5.98 15.35
C SER A 63 -0.66 -7.45 15.12
N HIS A 64 -1.92 -7.70 14.76
CA HIS A 64 -2.40 -9.06 14.50
C HIS A 64 -1.94 -9.58 13.14
N TYR A 65 -1.89 -8.72 12.11
CA TYR A 65 -1.38 -9.07 10.78
C TYR A 65 -0.24 -8.17 10.31
N ILE A 66 0.57 -8.74 9.43
CA ILE A 66 1.51 -8.04 8.57
C ILE A 66 1.07 -8.16 7.11
N LEU A 67 1.08 -7.04 6.40
CA LEU A 67 0.85 -6.98 4.95
C LEU A 67 2.19 -6.89 4.23
N PHE A 68 2.33 -7.60 3.12
CA PHE A 68 3.43 -7.50 2.17
C PHE A 68 2.93 -7.23 0.75
N GLY A 69 3.54 -6.26 0.09
CA GLY A 69 3.39 -6.01 -1.34
C GLY A 69 4.51 -6.68 -2.15
N ALA A 70 4.14 -7.24 -3.30
CA ALA A 70 5.02 -7.98 -4.20
C ALA A 70 4.72 -7.67 -5.68
N PRO A 71 5.12 -6.47 -6.16
CA PRO A 71 4.67 -5.94 -7.45
C PRO A 71 5.22 -6.65 -8.68
N GLY A 72 6.30 -7.41 -8.56
CA GLY A 72 6.92 -8.09 -9.71
C GLY A 72 6.41 -9.52 -9.95
N THR A 73 5.40 -9.96 -9.20
CA THR A 73 4.72 -11.24 -9.46
C THR A 73 3.85 -11.19 -10.72
N TYR A 74 3.71 -12.33 -11.38
CA TYR A 74 2.76 -12.55 -12.49
C TYR A 74 2.89 -11.54 -13.64
N ASN A 75 4.07 -11.47 -14.30
CA ASN A 75 4.36 -10.46 -15.33
C ASN A 75 4.14 -9.04 -14.82
N TRP A 76 4.68 -8.77 -13.62
CA TRP A 76 4.53 -7.49 -12.94
C TRP A 76 3.07 -7.02 -12.77
N LYS A 77 2.12 -7.94 -12.78
CA LYS A 77 0.74 -7.65 -12.37
C LYS A 77 0.73 -7.20 -10.90
N GLY A 78 1.55 -7.88 -10.09
CA GLY A 78 1.74 -7.60 -8.67
C GLY A 78 0.78 -8.38 -7.79
N ASN A 79 1.11 -8.47 -6.50
CA ASN A 79 0.38 -9.26 -5.54
C ASN A 79 0.48 -8.62 -4.14
N VAL A 80 -0.47 -8.96 -3.29
CA VAL A 80 -0.53 -8.55 -1.90
C VAL A 80 -0.79 -9.79 -1.08
N ARG A 81 -0.04 -9.95 0.00
CA ARG A 81 -0.20 -11.04 0.95
C ARG A 81 -0.32 -10.48 2.35
N VAL A 82 -1.21 -11.05 3.15
CA VAL A 82 -1.41 -10.72 4.55
C VAL A 82 -1.18 -11.99 5.36
N GLU A 83 -0.27 -11.92 6.33
CA GLU A 83 0.09 -13.04 7.19
C GLU A 83 -0.20 -12.68 8.64
N MET A 84 -0.59 -13.66 9.45
CA MET A 84 -0.77 -13.49 10.88
C MET A 84 0.61 -13.27 11.52
N PHE A 85 0.70 -12.32 12.45
CA PHE A 85 1.95 -11.98 13.14
C PHE A 85 1.93 -12.36 14.62
N ASN A 86 0.84 -12.08 15.33
CA ASN A 86 0.72 -12.38 16.75
C ASN A 86 -0.09 -13.67 16.95
N HIS A 87 0.52 -14.67 17.58
CA HIS A 87 -0.14 -15.92 17.97
C HIS A 87 -0.32 -15.92 19.49
N SER A 88 -1.48 -15.52 20.00
CA SER A 88 -1.78 -15.87 21.39
C SER A 88 -2.07 -17.38 21.45
N SER A 89 -1.70 -18.04 22.55
CA SER A 89 -1.92 -19.48 22.73
C SER A 89 -3.40 -19.91 22.69
N LEU A 90 -4.33 -18.96 22.76
CA LEU A 90 -5.78 -19.17 22.56
C LEU A 90 -6.18 -19.14 21.07
N ASP A 91 -5.45 -18.42 20.22
CA ASP A 91 -5.72 -18.32 18.78
C ASP A 91 -5.36 -19.61 18.03
N LEU A 92 -4.33 -20.32 18.51
CA LEU A 92 -3.89 -21.61 17.97
C LEU A 92 -4.95 -22.73 18.07
N VAL A 93 -5.96 -22.58 18.94
CA VAL A 93 -6.97 -23.62 19.15
C VAL A 93 -8.19 -23.41 18.24
N HIS A 94 -8.46 -22.20 17.73
CA HIS A 94 -9.78 -21.90 17.16
C HIS A 94 -9.91 -21.17 15.82
N TYR A 95 -8.87 -20.65 15.16
CA TYR A 95 -9.09 -20.05 13.83
C TYR A 95 -7.92 -20.26 12.85
N ASP A 96 -8.20 -20.98 11.76
CA ASP A 96 -7.44 -20.92 10.50
C ASP A 96 -7.70 -19.53 9.89
N ASP A 97 -6.83 -18.57 10.18
CA ASP A 97 -7.03 -17.14 9.91
C ASP A 97 -5.88 -16.57 9.07
N GLY A 98 -5.70 -17.21 7.91
CA GLY A 98 -4.73 -16.80 6.90
C GLY A 98 -3.68 -17.87 6.64
N PRO A 99 -2.71 -17.60 5.76
CA PRO A 99 -2.44 -16.29 5.12
C PRO A 99 -3.46 -15.96 4.01
N TYR A 100 -3.69 -14.68 3.78
CA TYR A 100 -4.58 -14.17 2.72
C TYR A 100 -3.78 -13.61 1.55
N GLU A 101 -4.16 -13.94 0.32
CA GLU A 101 -3.41 -13.52 -0.87
C GLU A 101 -4.34 -13.13 -2.03
N ALA A 102 -4.00 -12.10 -2.80
CA ALA A 102 -4.85 -11.62 -3.90
C ALA A 102 -4.97 -12.63 -5.06
N GLY A 103 -3.90 -13.38 -5.33
CA GLY A 103 -3.92 -14.51 -6.27
C GLY A 103 -4.41 -15.83 -5.65
N GLY A 104 -4.78 -15.83 -4.35
CA GLY A 104 -4.99 -17.02 -3.54
C GLY A 104 -3.69 -17.79 -3.31
N GLU A 105 -3.42 -18.20 -2.07
CA GLU A 105 -2.18 -18.92 -1.76
C GLU A 105 -2.12 -20.29 -2.46
N LYS A 106 -3.25 -21.02 -2.46
CA LYS A 106 -3.40 -22.34 -3.08
C LYS A 106 -3.69 -22.24 -4.57
N ASP A 107 -4.53 -21.28 -4.95
CA ASP A 107 -4.95 -21.08 -6.34
C ASP A 107 -3.79 -20.57 -7.22
N GLN A 108 -3.00 -19.63 -6.68
CA GLN A 108 -1.94 -18.91 -7.39
C GLN A 108 -2.39 -18.41 -8.76
N ASP A 109 -3.66 -17.99 -8.84
CA ASP A 109 -4.34 -17.65 -10.08
C ASP A 109 -4.26 -16.13 -10.32
N PRO A 110 -3.46 -15.69 -11.31
CA PRO A 110 -3.38 -14.27 -11.65
C PRO A 110 -4.70 -13.71 -12.18
N SER A 111 -5.69 -14.52 -12.54
CA SER A 111 -7.01 -14.03 -12.98
C SER A 111 -7.80 -13.37 -11.83
N LEU A 112 -7.54 -13.77 -10.58
CA LEU A 112 -8.21 -13.26 -9.38
C LEU A 112 -7.73 -11.86 -8.97
N ILE A 113 -6.51 -11.48 -9.37
CA ILE A 113 -5.93 -10.18 -9.04
C ILE A 113 -6.58 -9.09 -9.93
N PRO A 114 -7.20 -8.05 -9.34
CA PRO A 114 -8.14 -7.15 -10.03
C PRO A 114 -7.47 -6.00 -10.79
N VAL A 115 -6.31 -6.26 -11.40
CA VAL A 115 -5.59 -5.29 -12.25
C VAL A 115 -4.97 -6.00 -13.48
N PRO A 116 -4.68 -5.27 -14.57
CA PRO A 116 -3.98 -5.85 -15.72
C PRO A 116 -2.53 -6.28 -15.39
N ALA A 117 -1.88 -7.01 -16.30
CA ALA A 117 -0.43 -7.24 -16.21
C ALA A 117 0.34 -5.91 -16.25
N ASN A 118 1.56 -5.89 -15.71
CA ASN A 118 2.41 -4.68 -15.60
C ASN A 118 1.82 -3.53 -14.77
N SER A 119 0.92 -3.83 -13.81
CA SER A 119 0.23 -2.84 -12.97
C SER A 119 0.99 -2.48 -11.68
N TYR A 120 1.89 -3.36 -11.24
CA TYR A 120 2.71 -3.21 -10.03
C TYR A 120 1.88 -3.14 -8.73
N LEU A 121 0.81 -3.95 -8.63
CA LEU A 121 0.01 -4.03 -7.41
C LEU A 121 0.88 -4.42 -6.20
N GLY A 122 0.73 -3.69 -5.10
CA GLY A 122 1.54 -3.87 -3.90
C GLY A 122 2.80 -2.99 -3.89
N THR A 123 2.89 -1.98 -4.76
CA THR A 123 3.92 -0.94 -4.64
C THR A 123 3.70 -0.07 -3.41
N GLY A 124 2.44 0.25 -3.10
CA GLY A 124 2.00 0.79 -1.83
C GLY A 124 1.09 -0.22 -1.13
N GLY A 125 1.10 -0.23 0.19
CA GLY A 125 0.27 -1.13 1.00
C GLY A 125 0.02 -0.55 2.38
N ARG A 126 -1.24 -0.43 2.78
CA ARG A 126 -1.64 0.00 4.13
C ARG A 126 -2.74 -0.93 4.64
N PRO A 127 -2.58 -1.52 5.83
CA PRO A 127 -3.69 -2.18 6.50
C PRO A 127 -4.72 -1.17 6.98
N GLY A 128 -5.97 -1.63 7.13
CA GLY A 128 -7.00 -0.86 7.83
C GLY A 128 -6.72 -0.76 9.34
N PRO A 129 -7.48 0.10 10.05
CA PRO A 129 -7.20 0.49 11.44
C PRO A 129 -7.63 -0.56 12.47
N ALA A 130 -8.45 -1.54 12.10
CA ALA A 130 -9.16 -2.39 13.03
C ALA A 130 -9.25 -3.83 12.53
N PRO A 131 -9.46 -4.81 13.44
CA PRO A 131 -9.76 -6.19 13.08
C PRO A 131 -10.98 -6.24 12.15
N GLY A 132 -10.79 -6.73 10.92
CA GLY A 132 -11.86 -6.81 9.91
C GLY A 132 -11.87 -5.69 8.89
N ALA A 133 -11.10 -4.62 9.10
CA ALA A 133 -10.98 -3.54 8.12
C ALA A 133 -10.30 -3.99 6.81
N PRO A 134 -10.62 -3.35 5.67
CA PRO A 134 -10.00 -3.69 4.40
C PRO A 134 -8.53 -3.28 4.36
N PHE A 135 -7.78 -3.93 3.47
CA PHE A 135 -6.41 -3.58 3.12
C PHE A 135 -6.41 -2.72 1.86
N VAL A 136 -5.51 -1.75 1.78
CA VAL A 136 -5.40 -0.85 0.62
C VAL A 136 -4.06 -1.08 -0.07
N ALA A 137 -4.09 -1.29 -1.37
CA ALA A 137 -2.90 -1.56 -2.17
C ALA A 137 -2.83 -0.70 -3.42
N GLY A 138 -1.64 -0.15 -3.68
CA GLY A 138 -1.36 0.70 -4.83
C GLY A 138 -0.89 -0.09 -6.04
N ALA A 139 -1.40 0.26 -7.22
CA ALA A 139 -1.01 -0.29 -8.52
C ALA A 139 -0.72 0.87 -9.50
N PRO A 140 0.42 1.57 -9.34
CA PRO A 140 0.69 2.85 -10.01
C PRO A 140 0.78 2.78 -11.55
N ARG A 141 0.88 1.58 -12.13
CA ARG A 141 0.90 1.40 -13.59
C ARG A 141 -0.39 0.81 -14.16
N ALA A 142 -1.37 0.49 -13.32
CA ALA A 142 -2.65 -0.07 -13.75
C ALA A 142 -3.32 0.84 -14.77
N ASN A 143 -3.72 0.27 -15.90
CA ASN A 143 -4.38 0.99 -17.00
C ASN A 143 -3.65 2.27 -17.46
N HIS A 144 -2.33 2.32 -17.27
CA HIS A 144 -1.45 3.46 -17.54
C HIS A 144 -1.73 4.76 -16.75
N THR A 145 -2.83 4.87 -16.02
CA THR A 145 -3.14 6.02 -15.16
C THR A 145 -2.81 5.77 -13.69
N GLY A 146 -2.74 4.49 -13.30
CA GLY A 146 -2.59 4.04 -11.92
C GLY A 146 -3.94 3.66 -11.29
N ALA A 147 -3.89 2.87 -10.22
CA ALA A 147 -5.08 2.50 -9.45
C ALA A 147 -4.74 2.25 -7.98
N VAL A 148 -5.77 2.30 -7.15
CA VAL A 148 -5.75 1.79 -5.78
C VAL A 148 -6.82 0.72 -5.65
N VAL A 149 -6.46 -0.41 -5.07
CA VAL A 149 -7.35 -1.54 -4.82
C VAL A 149 -7.61 -1.64 -3.34
N ILE A 150 -8.88 -1.60 -2.96
CA ILE A 150 -9.36 -1.86 -1.60
C ILE A 150 -9.77 -3.32 -1.55
N LEU A 151 -9.16 -4.07 -0.64
CA LEU A 151 -9.19 -5.53 -0.57
C LEU A 151 -9.80 -5.97 0.75
N ARG A 152 -10.72 -6.92 0.70
CA ARG A 152 -11.26 -7.60 1.88
C ARG A 152 -10.88 -9.07 1.88
N ARG A 153 -10.85 -9.66 3.07
CA ARG A 153 -10.64 -11.10 3.23
C ARG A 153 -11.92 -11.85 2.91
N ASP A 154 -11.80 -13.03 2.30
CA ASP A 154 -12.91 -13.97 2.13
C ASP A 154 -12.67 -15.27 2.91
N SER A 155 -13.68 -16.15 2.92
CA SER A 155 -13.62 -17.44 3.62
C SER A 155 -12.71 -18.48 2.93
N ALA A 156 -12.16 -18.16 1.76
CA ALA A 156 -11.25 -19.02 1.00
C ALA A 156 -9.79 -18.57 1.14
N HIS A 157 -9.48 -17.73 2.13
CA HIS A 157 -8.15 -17.18 2.36
C HIS A 157 -7.62 -16.33 1.19
N ARG A 158 -8.52 -15.57 0.54
CA ARG A 158 -8.17 -14.67 -0.55
C ARG A 158 -8.37 -13.21 -0.16
N LEU A 159 -7.59 -12.33 -0.77
CA LEU A 159 -7.84 -10.89 -0.77
C LEU A 159 -8.64 -10.54 -2.03
N VAL A 160 -9.94 -10.32 -1.86
CA VAL A 160 -10.85 -10.02 -2.96
C VAL A 160 -11.13 -8.51 -3.04
N PRO A 161 -11.28 -7.93 -4.24
CA PRO A 161 -11.58 -6.51 -4.38
C PRO A 161 -12.93 -6.16 -3.76
N GLU A 162 -12.94 -5.13 -2.92
CA GLU A 162 -14.13 -4.40 -2.51
C GLU A 162 -14.37 -3.20 -3.43
N ALA A 163 -13.31 -2.46 -3.75
CA ALA A 163 -13.36 -1.35 -4.68
C ALA A 163 -12.03 -1.18 -5.44
N VAL A 164 -12.09 -0.58 -6.63
CA VAL A 164 -10.92 -0.18 -7.42
C VAL A 164 -11.09 1.28 -7.80
N LEU A 165 -10.19 2.13 -7.30
CA LEU A 165 -10.18 3.57 -7.57
C LEU A 165 -9.17 3.86 -8.70
N PRO A 166 -9.61 4.35 -9.88
CA PRO A 166 -8.72 4.64 -10.98
C PRO A 166 -8.08 6.03 -10.86
N GLY A 167 -6.83 6.16 -11.33
CA GLY A 167 -6.18 7.46 -11.52
C GLY A 167 -6.74 8.22 -12.72
N GLU A 168 -6.76 9.55 -12.63
CA GLU A 168 -7.38 10.41 -13.67
C GLU A 168 -6.47 10.70 -14.89
N GLN A 169 -5.15 10.62 -14.73
CA GLN A 169 -4.20 11.08 -15.74
C GLN A 169 -3.19 10.00 -16.12
N LEU A 170 -2.94 9.88 -17.43
CA LEU A 170 -1.93 9.00 -18.00
C LEU A 170 -0.56 9.27 -17.38
N THR A 171 0.15 8.19 -17.02
CA THR A 171 1.49 8.18 -16.42
C THR A 171 1.63 8.91 -15.09
N SER A 172 0.53 9.31 -14.44
CA SER A 172 0.58 10.06 -13.17
C SER A 172 1.06 9.24 -11.97
N ALA A 173 1.15 7.92 -12.12
CA ALA A 173 1.52 6.97 -11.08
C ALA A 173 0.57 7.02 -9.86
N PHE A 174 -0.73 7.19 -10.10
CA PHE A 174 -1.74 7.18 -9.03
C PHE A 174 -1.73 5.85 -8.27
N GLY A 175 -1.61 5.92 -6.94
CA GLY A 175 -1.43 4.73 -6.09
C GLY A 175 0.05 4.42 -5.79
N TYR A 176 0.96 5.37 -6.03
CA TYR A 176 2.37 5.20 -5.69
C TYR A 176 2.61 5.19 -4.18
N ALA A 177 2.03 6.15 -3.46
CA ALA A 177 2.07 6.26 -2.01
C ALA A 177 0.64 6.29 -1.45
N LEU A 178 0.46 5.76 -0.24
CA LEU A 178 -0.83 5.65 0.43
C LEU A 178 -0.72 6.04 1.91
N ALA A 179 -1.71 6.78 2.40
CA ALA A 179 -1.96 6.96 3.82
C ALA A 179 -3.44 6.72 4.12
N VAL A 180 -3.71 6.09 5.27
CA VAL A 180 -5.04 5.74 5.77
C VAL A 180 -5.16 6.41 7.14
N LEU A 181 -6.11 7.33 7.29
CA LEU A 181 -6.28 8.19 8.47
C LEU A 181 -7.71 8.76 8.51
N ASP A 182 -8.24 9.06 9.69
CA ASP A 182 -9.56 9.69 9.85
C ASP A 182 -9.41 11.22 9.83
N LEU A 183 -9.69 11.85 8.69
CA LEU A 183 -9.50 13.29 8.48
C LEU A 183 -10.69 14.12 8.97
N ASN A 184 -11.87 13.50 9.10
CA ASN A 184 -13.11 14.20 9.44
C ASN A 184 -13.69 13.84 10.83
N GLY A 185 -13.01 12.96 11.56
CA GLY A 185 -13.34 12.59 12.93
C GLY A 185 -14.64 11.79 13.05
N ASP A 186 -15.06 11.09 11.99
CA ASP A 186 -16.31 10.32 11.99
C ASP A 186 -16.10 8.83 12.34
N GLY A 187 -14.86 8.42 12.59
CA GLY A 187 -14.46 7.07 12.93
C GLY A 187 -14.24 6.15 11.72
N TRP A 188 -14.52 6.61 10.50
CA TRP A 188 -14.16 5.90 9.27
C TRP A 188 -12.81 6.38 8.78
N MET A 189 -11.97 5.45 8.34
CA MET A 189 -10.68 5.84 7.78
C MET A 189 -10.84 6.31 6.35
N ASP A 190 -10.29 7.49 6.10
CA ASP A 190 -10.17 8.11 4.80
C ASP A 190 -8.89 7.66 4.11
N LEU A 191 -8.80 7.96 2.81
CA LEU A 191 -7.70 7.53 1.97
C LEU A 191 -7.03 8.71 1.28
N ALA A 192 -5.74 8.88 1.53
CA ALA A 192 -4.87 9.75 0.75
C ALA A 192 -4.05 8.93 -0.24
N VAL A 193 -4.08 9.32 -1.52
CA VAL A 193 -3.41 8.62 -2.62
C VAL A 193 -2.45 9.55 -3.35
N GLY A 194 -1.18 9.16 -3.41
CA GLY A 194 -0.14 9.88 -4.12
C GLY A 194 -0.12 9.57 -5.62
N ALA A 195 0.05 10.62 -6.43
CA ALA A 195 0.33 10.55 -7.86
C ALA A 195 1.50 11.49 -8.20
N PRO A 196 2.74 11.12 -7.81
CA PRO A 196 3.89 12.02 -7.87
C PRO A 196 4.30 12.42 -9.30
N HIS A 197 3.86 11.67 -10.32
CA HIS A 197 4.14 11.98 -11.72
C HIS A 197 2.98 12.71 -12.40
N PHE A 198 1.90 13.04 -11.67
CA PHE A 198 0.87 13.93 -12.18
C PHE A 198 1.50 15.24 -12.61
N PHE A 199 1.10 15.79 -13.75
CA PHE A 199 1.60 17.08 -14.18
C PHE A 199 0.56 17.85 -14.97
N LYS A 200 0.63 19.17 -14.87
CA LYS A 200 -0.07 20.06 -15.80
C LYS A 200 0.85 21.22 -16.16
N ARG A 201 1.34 21.19 -17.40
CA ARG A 201 2.35 22.16 -17.88
C ARG A 201 1.90 23.61 -17.77
N HIS A 202 0.67 23.92 -18.20
CA HIS A 202 0.16 25.30 -18.22
C HIS A 202 -0.20 25.85 -16.83
N GLU A 203 -0.52 24.96 -15.89
CA GLU A 203 -0.87 25.31 -14.51
C GLU A 203 0.37 25.22 -13.58
N GLU A 204 1.55 24.89 -14.14
CA GLU A 204 2.81 24.71 -13.39
C GLU A 204 2.67 23.73 -12.21
N ILE A 205 1.90 22.65 -12.40
CA ILE A 205 1.69 21.61 -11.38
C ILE A 205 2.63 20.43 -11.63
N GLY A 206 3.28 19.96 -10.57
CA GLY A 206 4.07 18.73 -10.53
C GLY A 206 3.76 17.91 -9.29
N GLY A 207 3.25 16.69 -9.48
CA GLY A 207 2.73 15.83 -8.43
C GLY A 207 1.35 16.25 -7.91
N ALA A 208 0.61 15.26 -7.41
CA ALA A 208 -0.70 15.47 -6.80
C ALA A 208 -0.94 14.43 -5.69
N THR A 209 -1.80 14.79 -4.74
CA THR A 209 -2.37 13.88 -3.75
C THR A 209 -3.88 13.96 -3.81
N TYR A 210 -4.56 12.83 -3.85
CA TYR A 210 -6.02 12.71 -3.91
C TYR A 210 -6.53 12.25 -2.56
N ILE A 211 -7.51 12.96 -2.03
CA ILE A 211 -8.08 12.73 -0.70
C ILE A 211 -9.51 12.26 -0.88
N TYR A 212 -9.76 11.01 -0.50
CA TYR A 212 -11.09 10.40 -0.50
C TYR A 212 -11.59 10.33 0.93
N ILE A 213 -12.62 11.11 1.24
CA ILE A 213 -13.37 10.94 2.48
C ILE A 213 -14.27 9.71 2.32
N ASN A 214 -14.20 8.79 3.27
CA ASN A 214 -14.85 7.49 3.21
C ASN A 214 -16.37 7.63 3.46
N PRO A 215 -17.24 7.40 2.46
CA PRO A 215 -18.68 7.58 2.62
C PRO A 215 -19.35 6.35 3.27
N GLY A 216 -18.74 5.80 4.32
CA GLY A 216 -19.19 4.58 5.00
C GLY A 216 -19.06 3.32 4.14
N GLY A 217 -17.91 3.15 3.48
CA GLY A 217 -17.57 2.00 2.63
C GLY A 217 -18.07 2.07 1.19
N ARG A 218 -18.88 3.07 0.84
CA ARG A 218 -19.47 3.23 -0.52
C ARG A 218 -18.53 3.97 -1.48
N TRP A 219 -17.35 3.39 -1.71
CA TRP A 219 -16.27 3.99 -2.50
C TRP A 219 -16.67 4.39 -3.92
N GLU A 220 -17.70 3.77 -4.50
CA GLU A 220 -18.28 4.12 -5.80
C GLU A 220 -18.88 5.54 -5.86
N THR A 221 -19.24 6.10 -4.70
CA THR A 221 -19.76 7.47 -4.58
C THR A 221 -18.70 8.49 -4.16
N ALA A 222 -17.50 8.03 -3.80
CA ALA A 222 -16.44 8.88 -3.29
C ALA A 222 -15.85 9.73 -4.41
N THR A 223 -15.88 11.06 -4.24
CA THR A 223 -15.23 12.01 -5.14
C THR A 223 -14.02 12.62 -4.43
N PRO A 224 -12.80 12.50 -4.99
CA PRO A 224 -11.62 12.97 -4.30
C PRO A 224 -11.45 14.49 -4.39
N LEU A 225 -10.94 15.08 -3.31
CA LEU A 225 -10.28 16.38 -3.37
C LEU A 225 -8.83 16.19 -3.84
N ARG A 226 -8.38 16.95 -4.85
CA ARG A 226 -6.99 16.92 -5.32
C ARG A 226 -6.18 18.08 -4.73
N LEU A 227 -5.11 17.75 -4.03
CA LEU A 227 -4.06 18.67 -3.59
C LEU A 227 -2.93 18.65 -4.63
N ASN A 228 -2.49 19.83 -5.07
CA ASN A 228 -1.49 19.97 -6.13
C ASN A 228 -0.14 20.41 -5.59
N GLY A 229 0.94 19.83 -6.12
CA GLY A 229 2.29 20.30 -5.91
C GLY A 229 2.71 21.42 -6.86
N THR A 230 3.84 22.03 -6.55
CA THR A 230 4.51 22.99 -7.44
C THR A 230 5.22 22.26 -8.58
N TYR A 231 5.58 23.00 -9.63
CA TYR A 231 6.22 22.46 -10.82
C TYR A 231 7.48 21.63 -10.48
N GLY A 232 7.53 20.39 -11.00
CA GLY A 232 8.67 19.50 -10.83
C GLY A 232 8.87 18.94 -9.41
N SER A 233 7.97 19.22 -8.46
CA SER A 233 8.18 18.88 -7.04
C SER A 233 8.02 17.40 -6.68
N MET A 234 7.37 16.64 -7.55
CA MET A 234 6.89 15.27 -7.29
C MET A 234 6.07 15.17 -5.99
N PHE A 235 5.26 16.18 -5.71
CA PHE A 235 4.36 16.20 -4.57
C PHE A 235 3.47 14.95 -4.50
N GLY A 236 3.34 14.37 -3.31
CA GLY A 236 2.60 13.12 -3.12
C GLY A 236 3.43 11.85 -3.33
N ILE A 237 4.75 11.96 -3.45
CA ILE A 237 5.63 10.78 -3.54
C ILE A 237 5.75 10.03 -2.20
N ALA A 238 5.54 10.74 -1.09
CA ALA A 238 5.50 10.19 0.26
C ALA A 238 4.32 10.79 1.02
N LEU A 239 3.58 9.94 1.72
CA LEU A 239 2.41 10.30 2.52
C LEU A 239 2.53 9.66 3.91
N SER A 240 2.21 10.43 4.94
CA SER A 240 2.13 9.93 6.31
C SER A 240 0.90 10.50 7.02
N ALA A 241 0.19 9.64 7.74
CA ALA A 241 -0.68 10.09 8.80
C ALA A 241 0.20 10.71 9.89
N ALA A 242 -0.04 11.98 10.22
CA ALA A 242 0.74 12.71 11.21
C ALA A 242 0.11 12.66 12.61
N GLY A 243 -1.10 12.08 12.73
CA GLY A 243 -1.92 12.19 13.93
C GLY A 243 -2.52 13.59 14.05
N ASP A 244 -3.12 13.89 15.18
CA ASP A 244 -3.68 15.21 15.49
C ASP A 244 -2.56 16.12 16.06
N LEU A 245 -1.94 16.93 15.19
CA LEU A 245 -0.74 17.72 15.56
C LEU A 245 -1.11 18.98 16.35
N ASP A 246 -2.28 19.58 16.09
CA ASP A 246 -2.75 20.79 16.75
C ASP A 246 -3.78 20.53 17.87
N GLN A 247 -4.10 19.26 18.12
CA GLN A 247 -4.97 18.78 19.20
C GLN A 247 -6.41 19.30 19.06
N ASP A 248 -6.89 19.42 17.81
CA ASP A 248 -8.22 19.91 17.49
C ASP A 248 -9.28 18.79 17.35
N GLY A 249 -8.84 17.54 17.42
CA GLY A 249 -9.65 16.33 17.34
C GLY A 249 -9.70 15.67 15.95
N PHE A 250 -8.97 16.17 14.95
CA PHE A 250 -8.91 15.60 13.61
C PHE A 250 -7.50 15.13 13.25
N SER A 251 -7.36 14.04 12.47
CA SER A 251 -6.03 13.60 12.06
C SER A 251 -5.48 14.48 10.93
N ASP A 252 -4.18 14.73 10.98
CA ASP A 252 -3.46 15.53 9.99
C ASP A 252 -2.67 14.67 9.00
N LEU A 253 -2.45 15.25 7.83
CA LEU A 253 -1.70 14.63 6.74
C LEU A 253 -0.39 15.37 6.48
N ALA A 254 0.71 14.62 6.42
CA ALA A 254 1.99 15.10 5.91
C ALA A 254 2.21 14.60 4.48
N VAL A 255 2.56 15.51 3.57
CA VAL A 255 2.82 15.23 2.14
C VAL A 255 4.22 15.66 1.74
N GLY A 256 5.01 14.71 1.24
CA GLY A 256 6.37 14.94 0.77
C GLY A 256 6.44 15.45 -0.67
N ALA A 257 7.35 16.39 -0.90
CA ALA A 257 7.70 16.96 -2.21
C ALA A 257 9.22 17.17 -2.28
N PRO A 258 10.00 16.08 -2.45
CA PRO A 258 11.45 16.10 -2.30
C PRO A 258 12.19 16.95 -3.34
N PHE A 259 11.51 17.32 -4.44
CA PHE A 259 12.11 18.14 -5.50
C PHE A 259 11.55 19.57 -5.54
N ASP A 260 10.76 19.99 -4.54
CA ASP A 260 10.47 21.41 -4.35
C ASP A 260 11.65 22.10 -3.65
N GLY A 261 12.51 22.77 -4.43
CA GLY A 261 13.71 23.42 -3.91
C GLY A 261 14.72 22.39 -3.37
N ALA A 262 15.01 22.43 -2.08
CA ALA A 262 15.87 21.47 -1.39
C ALA A 262 15.10 20.21 -0.89
N GLY A 263 13.80 20.16 -1.16
CA GLY A 263 12.86 19.20 -0.58
C GLY A 263 11.97 19.88 0.46
N LYS A 264 10.69 19.55 0.44
CA LYS A 264 9.69 20.08 1.38
C LYS A 264 8.75 19.02 1.89
N VAL A 265 8.20 19.25 3.08
CA VAL A 265 7.03 18.53 3.60
C VAL A 265 5.93 19.54 3.90
N TYR A 266 4.72 19.22 3.42
CA TYR A 266 3.52 20.02 3.60
C TYR A 266 2.63 19.36 4.65
N ILE A 267 2.20 20.14 5.64
CA ILE A 267 1.25 19.70 6.66
C ILE A 267 -0.12 20.26 6.32
N TYR A 268 -1.12 19.38 6.30
CA TYR A 268 -2.51 19.71 6.06
C TYR A 268 -3.33 19.23 7.24
N HIS A 269 -4.08 20.15 7.85
CA HIS A 269 -4.94 19.78 8.97
C HIS A 269 -6.22 19.08 8.52
N GLY A 270 -6.63 18.11 9.33
CA GLY A 270 -7.98 17.55 9.29
C GLY A 270 -9.02 18.61 9.70
N SER A 271 -10.29 18.26 9.53
CA SER A 271 -11.43 19.11 9.91
C SER A 271 -12.72 18.32 9.76
N LYS A 272 -13.81 18.80 10.36
CA LYS A 272 -15.14 18.18 10.20
C LYS A 272 -15.61 17.99 8.74
N LEU A 273 -15.07 18.74 7.79
CA LEU A 273 -15.42 18.62 6.36
C LEU A 273 -14.43 17.75 5.57
N GLY A 274 -13.51 17.06 6.23
CA GLY A 274 -12.36 16.38 5.64
C GLY A 274 -11.11 17.23 5.81
N ILE A 275 -10.33 17.44 4.75
CA ILE A 275 -9.04 18.13 4.85
C ILE A 275 -9.12 19.62 4.50
N VAL A 276 -8.35 20.46 5.19
CA VAL A 276 -8.15 21.87 4.80
C VAL A 276 -7.21 21.92 3.61
N ALA A 277 -7.69 22.34 2.43
CA ALA A 277 -6.93 22.27 1.17
C ALA A 277 -5.66 23.15 1.11
N LYS A 278 -5.52 24.12 2.01
CA LYS A 278 -4.33 24.96 2.12
C LYS A 278 -3.41 24.38 3.20
N PRO A 279 -2.12 24.16 2.92
CA PRO A 279 -1.20 23.67 3.94
C PRO A 279 -1.06 24.70 5.06
N THR A 280 -1.07 24.24 6.29
CA THR A 280 -0.92 25.07 7.50
C THR A 280 0.53 25.31 7.84
N GLN A 281 1.40 24.35 7.47
CA GLN A 281 2.84 24.46 7.60
C GLN A 281 3.55 23.85 6.38
N VAL A 282 4.68 24.45 6.00
CA VAL A 282 5.60 23.91 5.00
C VAL A 282 6.99 23.91 5.62
N THR A 283 7.59 22.73 5.75
CA THR A 283 8.95 22.55 6.30
C THR A 283 9.95 22.32 5.16
N VAL A 284 11.18 22.78 5.36
CA VAL A 284 12.34 22.65 4.47
C VAL A 284 13.43 21.88 5.20
#